data_AF-A0A3B9SKB1-F1
#
_entry.id   AF-A0A3B9SKB1-F1
#
_cell.length_a   1.000
_cell.length_b   1.000
_cell.length_c   1.000
_cell.angle_alpha   90.00
_cell.angle_beta   90.00
_cell.angle_gamma   90.00
#
_symmetry.space_group_name_H-M   'P 1'
#
loop_
_entity.id
_entity.type
_entity.pdbx_description
1 polymer ?
#
loop_
_entity_poly.entity_id
_entity_poly.type
_entity_poly.pdbx_seq_one_letter_code
_entity_poly.pdbx_strand_id
1 'polypeptide(L)'
;MSLSDSLSALRQDLQSETPTPAQVQALYTSWVEAQTRLLSIQMAEIQRHGEAQIVQKAAQALADIEAKQAETLRLAREAVVTATEEAHSEASTSHPDAAAISKSDAPSKEELANPASAGSAPPLADPQPEQLPLASGAKSVNARYAGLKVGLNDRVAFVKHLFHGEDDDFQRVVAALATMESKQECETFLENAVYSDYDWSQKPEIAERFLALVYARFE
;
A
#
# COMPACT_ATOMS: atom_id res chain seq x y z
N MET A 1 32.41 3.22 -22.26
CA MET A 1 33.38 4.22 -21.75
C MET A 1 32.73 4.87 -20.53
N SER A 2 33.49 5.26 -19.50
CA SER A 2 32.90 6.01 -18.40
C SER A 2 32.48 7.40 -18.89
N LEU A 3 31.48 8.02 -18.24
CA LEU A 3 31.22 9.46 -18.39
C LEU A 3 32.52 10.27 -18.21
N SER A 4 33.38 9.83 -17.26
CA SER A 4 34.69 10.40 -16.97
C SER A 4 35.66 10.34 -18.15
N ASP A 5 35.68 9.22 -18.91
CA ASP A 5 36.51 9.07 -20.11
C ASP A 5 36.03 10.02 -21.20
N SER A 6 34.72 10.02 -21.50
CA SER A 6 34.13 10.87 -22.53
C SER A 6 34.34 12.37 -22.24
N LEU A 7 34.25 12.77 -20.98
CA LEU A 7 34.46 14.15 -20.55
C LEU A 7 35.96 14.55 -20.57
N SER A 8 36.85 13.59 -20.34
CA SER A 8 38.30 13.80 -20.46
C SER A 8 38.75 13.90 -21.92
N ALA A 9 38.18 13.06 -22.80
CA ALA A 9 38.41 13.13 -24.23
C ALA A 9 37.96 14.50 -24.80
N LEU A 10 36.74 14.95 -24.48
CA LEU A 10 36.27 16.28 -24.91
C LEU A 10 37.17 17.42 -24.39
N ARG A 11 37.65 17.33 -23.13
CA ARG A 11 38.57 18.31 -22.56
C ARG A 11 39.90 18.36 -23.32
N GLN A 12 40.42 17.21 -23.74
CA GLN A 12 41.64 17.12 -24.53
C GLN A 12 41.44 17.77 -25.91
N ASP A 13 40.32 17.48 -26.56
CA ASP A 13 39.97 17.99 -27.90
C ASP A 13 39.73 19.50 -27.93
N LEU A 14 39.05 20.05 -26.91
CA LEU A 14 38.78 21.49 -26.74
C LEU A 14 40.06 22.35 -26.62
N GLN A 15 41.22 21.73 -26.41
CA GLN A 15 42.52 22.42 -26.41
C GLN A 15 43.15 22.52 -27.81
N SER A 16 42.63 21.78 -28.80
CA SER A 16 43.16 21.72 -30.17
C SER A 16 42.16 22.09 -31.27
N GLU A 17 40.88 21.69 -31.17
CA GLU A 17 39.87 21.86 -32.22
C GLU A 17 38.44 22.04 -31.67
N THR A 18 37.48 22.36 -32.55
CA THR A 18 36.05 22.42 -32.18
C THR A 18 35.46 21.01 -32.07
N PRO A 19 34.67 20.72 -31.00
CA PRO A 19 34.21 19.36 -30.73
C PRO A 19 33.30 18.80 -31.83
N THR A 20 33.52 17.55 -32.22
CA THR A 20 32.77 16.89 -33.29
C THR A 20 31.36 16.51 -32.82
N PRO A 21 30.31 16.58 -33.67
CA PRO A 21 28.95 16.20 -33.27
C PRO A 21 28.83 14.80 -32.65
N ALA A 22 29.64 13.84 -33.11
CA ALA A 22 29.68 12.48 -32.56
C ALA A 22 30.21 12.42 -31.11
N GLN A 23 31.16 13.29 -30.72
CA GLN A 23 31.68 13.38 -29.35
C GLN A 23 30.61 13.94 -28.40
N VAL A 24 29.89 14.98 -28.85
CA VAL A 24 28.78 15.59 -28.11
C VAL A 24 27.64 14.58 -27.92
N GLN A 25 27.31 13.81 -28.96
CA GLN A 25 26.32 12.74 -28.88
C GLN A 25 26.76 11.63 -27.91
N ALA A 26 28.02 11.18 -27.97
CA ALA A 26 28.56 10.16 -27.07
C ALA A 26 28.51 10.62 -25.59
N LEU A 27 28.81 11.90 -25.34
CA LEU A 27 28.66 12.50 -24.01
C LEU A 27 27.21 12.48 -23.53
N TYR A 28 26.27 12.95 -24.36
CA TYR A 28 24.84 12.93 -24.04
C TYR A 28 24.36 11.51 -23.74
N THR A 29 24.69 10.52 -24.57
CA THR A 29 24.35 9.11 -24.33
C THR A 29 24.93 8.59 -23.02
N SER A 30 26.20 8.86 -22.73
CA SER A 30 26.83 8.43 -21.47
C SER A 30 26.23 9.14 -20.24
N TRP A 31 25.74 10.37 -20.39
CA TRP A 31 25.06 11.12 -19.34
C TRP A 31 23.66 10.56 -19.05
N VAL A 32 22.87 10.31 -20.10
CA VAL A 32 21.57 9.64 -19.96
C VAL A 32 21.72 8.25 -19.35
N GLU A 33 22.69 7.44 -19.81
CA GLU A 33 22.96 6.11 -19.24
C GLU A 33 23.34 6.18 -17.76
N ALA A 34 24.19 7.14 -17.36
CA ALA A 34 24.56 7.35 -15.96
C ALA A 34 23.36 7.80 -15.11
N GLN A 35 22.50 8.69 -15.63
CA GLN A 35 21.29 9.15 -14.95
C GLN A 35 20.26 8.02 -14.79
N THR A 36 20.01 7.24 -15.86
CA THR A 36 19.16 6.05 -15.83
C THR A 36 19.66 5.02 -14.82
N ARG A 37 20.98 4.82 -14.74
CA ARG A 37 21.60 3.92 -13.76
C ARG A 37 21.48 4.42 -12.31
N LEU A 38 21.58 5.72 -12.07
CA LEU A 38 21.34 6.29 -10.75
C LEU A 38 19.88 6.07 -10.31
N LEU A 39 18.94 6.35 -11.21
CA LEU A 39 17.51 6.20 -10.95
C LEU A 39 17.12 4.72 -10.74
N SER A 40 17.70 3.78 -11.48
CA SER A 40 17.43 2.35 -11.29
C SER A 40 17.99 1.81 -9.97
N ILE A 41 19.15 2.30 -9.51
CA ILE A 41 19.69 1.98 -8.19
C ILE A 41 18.76 2.49 -7.09
N GLN A 42 18.31 3.75 -7.18
CA GLN A 42 17.35 4.33 -6.22
C GLN A 42 16.03 3.54 -6.19
N MET A 43 15.49 3.18 -7.36
CA MET A 43 14.26 2.39 -7.45
C MET A 43 14.41 0.98 -6.82
N ALA A 44 15.54 0.32 -7.04
CA ALA A 44 15.84 -0.98 -6.45
C ALA A 44 16.01 -0.91 -4.92
N GLU A 45 16.58 0.18 -4.39
CA GLU A 45 16.70 0.42 -2.95
C GLU A 45 15.32 0.65 -2.30
N ILE A 46 14.45 1.43 -2.95
CA ILE A 46 13.05 1.63 -2.52
C ILE A 46 12.29 0.30 -2.51
N GLN A 47 12.40 -0.51 -3.57
CA GLN A 47 11.78 -1.84 -3.65
C GLN A 47 12.27 -2.75 -2.52
N ARG A 48 13.59 -2.86 -2.35
CA ARG A 48 14.20 -3.70 -1.30
C ARG A 48 13.77 -3.29 0.10
N HIS A 49 13.66 -1.98 0.37
CA HIS A 49 13.16 -1.48 1.65
C HIS A 49 11.66 -1.77 1.85
N GLY A 50 10.86 -1.67 0.78
CA GLY A 50 9.45 -2.06 0.79
C GLY A 50 9.26 -3.55 1.09
N GLU A 51 9.94 -4.42 0.35
CA GLU A 51 9.94 -5.88 0.56
C GLU A 51 10.37 -6.25 1.97
N ALA A 52 11.48 -5.67 2.47
CA ALA A 52 11.97 -5.90 3.82
C ALA A 52 10.93 -5.50 4.89
N GLN A 53 10.22 -4.38 4.72
CA GLN A 53 9.14 -3.98 5.62
C GLN A 53 7.93 -4.93 5.57
N ILE A 54 7.56 -5.44 4.39
CA ILE A 54 6.46 -6.41 4.25
C ILE A 54 6.84 -7.72 4.95
N VAL A 55 8.05 -8.23 4.73
CA VAL A 55 8.56 -9.43 5.40
C VAL A 55 8.64 -9.22 6.92
N GLN A 56 9.13 -8.07 7.39
CA GLN A 56 9.19 -7.74 8.81
C GLN A 56 7.79 -7.71 9.46
N LYS A 57 6.81 -7.04 8.83
CA LYS A 57 5.43 -7.00 9.34
C LYS A 57 4.76 -8.37 9.31
N ALA A 58 5.00 -9.17 8.29
CA ALA A 58 4.48 -10.54 8.21
C ALA A 58 5.08 -11.43 9.33
N ALA A 59 6.40 -11.35 9.56
CA ALA A 59 7.07 -12.07 10.64
C ALA A 59 6.57 -11.63 12.02
N GLN A 60 6.36 -10.33 12.24
CA GLN A 60 5.82 -9.82 13.49
C GLN A 60 4.37 -10.27 13.72
N ALA A 61 3.51 -10.23 12.70
CA ALA A 61 2.15 -10.73 12.80
C ALA A 61 2.07 -12.23 13.11
N LEU A 62 2.99 -13.04 12.57
CA LEU A 62 3.10 -14.47 12.92
C LEU A 62 3.52 -14.66 14.39
N ALA A 63 4.50 -13.90 14.88
CA ALA A 63 4.91 -13.93 16.28
C ALA A 63 3.79 -13.49 17.24
N ASP A 64 3.00 -12.47 16.86
CA ASP A 64 1.82 -12.04 17.63
C ASP A 64 0.72 -13.12 17.68
N ILE A 65 0.55 -13.91 16.61
CA ILE A 65 -0.38 -15.05 16.59
C ILE A 65 0.13 -16.17 17.50
N GLU A 66 1.40 -16.53 17.41
CA GLU A 66 2.03 -17.56 18.25
C GLU A 66 1.98 -17.19 19.73
N ALA A 67 2.26 -15.93 20.09
CA ALA A 67 2.16 -15.42 21.46
C ALA A 67 0.73 -15.55 22.01
N LYS A 68 -0.29 -15.17 21.23
CA LYS A 68 -1.70 -15.31 21.61
C LYS A 68 -2.12 -16.77 21.78
N GLN A 69 -1.65 -17.67 20.91
CA GLN A 69 -1.87 -19.11 21.06
C GLN A 69 -1.21 -19.66 22.33
N ALA A 70 0.02 -19.24 22.63
CA ALA A 70 0.75 -19.65 23.83
C ALA A 70 0.07 -19.16 25.13
N GLU A 71 -0.42 -17.91 25.15
CA GLU A 71 -1.18 -17.38 26.29
C GLU A 71 -2.53 -18.08 26.46
N THR A 72 -3.23 -18.38 25.36
CA THR A 72 -4.47 -19.18 25.39
C THR A 72 -4.23 -20.57 25.96
N LEU A 73 -3.13 -21.23 25.57
CA LEU A 73 -2.72 -22.53 26.11
C LEU A 73 -2.33 -22.45 27.60
N ARG A 74 -1.72 -21.33 28.04
CA ARG A 74 -1.40 -21.10 29.46
C ARG A 74 -2.68 -20.99 30.29
N LEU A 75 -3.62 -20.14 29.87
CA LEU A 75 -4.93 -19.97 30.51
C LEU A 75 -5.70 -21.29 30.58
N ALA A 76 -5.70 -22.09 29.51
CA ALA A 76 -6.33 -23.40 29.49
C ALA A 76 -5.68 -24.38 30.50
N ARG A 77 -4.34 -24.39 30.63
CA ARG A 77 -3.64 -25.21 31.64
C ARG A 77 -3.94 -24.73 33.06
N GLU A 78 -3.95 -23.42 33.29
CA GLU A 78 -4.22 -22.81 34.58
C GLU A 78 -5.63 -23.16 35.07
N ALA A 79 -6.65 -23.04 34.20
CA ALA A 79 -8.02 -23.44 34.49
C ALA A 79 -8.20 -24.94 34.78
N VAL A 80 -7.44 -25.81 34.09
CA VAL A 80 -7.43 -27.26 34.38
C VAL A 80 -6.85 -27.53 35.77
N VAL A 81 -5.79 -26.83 36.17
CA VAL A 81 -5.23 -26.95 37.52
C VAL A 81 -6.26 -26.51 38.58
N THR A 82 -6.92 -25.36 38.39
CA THR A 82 -7.95 -24.89 39.34
C THR A 82 -9.10 -25.87 39.49
N ALA A 83 -9.61 -26.41 38.38
CA ALA A 83 -10.68 -27.41 38.39
C ALA A 83 -10.25 -28.75 39.04
N THR A 84 -8.96 -29.10 38.97
CA THR A 84 -8.42 -30.29 39.65
C THR A 84 -8.26 -30.08 41.15
N GLU A 85 -8.01 -28.83 41.57
CA GLU A 85 -7.84 -28.44 42.98
C GLU A 85 -9.20 -28.33 43.69
N GLU A 86 -10.25 -27.82 43.02
CA GLU A 86 -11.64 -27.92 43.52
C GLU A 86 -12.08 -29.38 43.71
N ALA A 87 -11.76 -30.26 42.76
CA ALA A 87 -12.06 -31.70 42.86
C ALA A 87 -11.32 -32.42 44.00
N HIS A 88 -10.24 -31.85 44.54
CA HIS A 88 -9.48 -32.44 45.66
C HIS A 88 -10.03 -32.06 47.04
N SER A 89 -11.00 -31.13 47.12
CA SER A 89 -11.63 -30.70 48.37
C SER A 89 -12.80 -31.60 48.83
N GLU A 90 -13.41 -32.36 47.91
CA GLU A 90 -14.53 -33.29 48.22
C GLU A 90 -14.10 -34.76 48.38
N ALA A 91 -12.85 -35.13 48.04
CA ALA A 91 -12.38 -36.51 48.00
C ALA A 91 -11.94 -37.07 49.37
N SER A 92 -12.84 -37.06 50.35
CA SER A 92 -12.69 -37.83 51.61
C SER A 92 -13.81 -38.86 51.77
N THR A 93 -13.69 -40.02 51.13
CA THR A 93 -13.77 -41.36 51.78
C THR A 93 -13.57 -42.54 50.80
N SER A 94 -12.93 -43.60 51.31
CA SER A 94 -12.94 -45.00 50.86
C SER A 94 -12.38 -45.42 49.48
N HIS A 95 -11.20 -46.04 49.53
CA HIS A 95 -10.80 -47.28 48.81
C HIS A 95 -10.68 -48.42 49.85
N PRO A 96 -10.45 -49.71 49.50
CA PRO A 96 -10.16 -50.35 48.20
C PRO A 96 -11.31 -51.33 47.79
N ASP A 97 -11.21 -52.40 46.98
CA ASP A 97 -10.09 -53.15 46.39
C ASP A 97 -10.51 -54.02 45.16
N ALA A 98 -9.55 -54.78 44.61
CA ALA A 98 -9.65 -56.04 43.87
C ALA A 98 -9.93 -56.01 42.34
N ALA A 99 -8.91 -56.45 41.61
CA ALA A 99 -8.84 -56.68 40.16
C ALA A 99 -9.75 -57.81 39.63
N ALA A 100 -10.05 -57.82 38.31
CA ALA A 100 -9.80 -58.97 37.40
C ALA A 100 -10.33 -58.81 35.94
N ILE A 101 -9.43 -58.92 34.95
CA ILE A 101 -9.55 -59.48 33.57
C ILE A 101 -10.87 -59.45 32.75
N SER A 102 -10.80 -58.96 31.50
CA SER A 102 -10.82 -59.82 30.27
C SER A 102 -10.62 -59.06 28.94
N LYS A 103 -10.40 -59.80 27.84
CA LYS A 103 -9.82 -59.36 26.53
C LYS A 103 -10.84 -59.20 25.37
N SER A 104 -10.29 -58.84 24.20
CA SER A 104 -10.81 -58.86 22.81
C SER A 104 -11.48 -57.57 22.31
N ASP A 105 -11.37 -57.17 21.03
CA ASP A 105 -10.58 -57.70 19.89
C ASP A 105 -10.27 -56.58 18.86
N ALA A 106 -9.36 -56.83 17.92
CA ALA A 106 -9.16 -56.01 16.71
C ALA A 106 -8.86 -56.96 15.54
N PRO A 107 -9.42 -56.76 14.32
CA PRO A 107 -8.83 -55.74 13.43
C PRO A 107 -9.72 -55.10 12.33
N SER A 108 -9.18 -54.02 11.75
CA SER A 108 -9.20 -53.55 10.34
C SER A 108 -10.24 -54.07 9.32
N LYS A 109 -10.78 -53.17 8.47
CA LYS A 109 -10.28 -52.92 7.07
C LYS A 109 -11.00 -51.73 6.37
N GLU A 110 -10.32 -51.13 5.38
CA GLU A 110 -10.87 -50.18 4.40
C GLU A 110 -12.04 -50.75 3.56
N GLU A 111 -12.97 -49.87 3.15
CA GLU A 111 -13.52 -49.89 1.78
C GLU A 111 -13.91 -48.47 1.33
N LEU A 112 -13.80 -48.19 0.03
CA LEU A 112 -13.87 -46.87 -0.58
C LEU A 112 -14.90 -46.86 -1.72
N ALA A 113 -16.06 -46.21 -1.56
CA ALA A 113 -17.01 -45.97 -2.65
C ALA A 113 -17.99 -44.80 -2.39
N ASN A 114 -17.84 -43.74 -3.18
CA ASN A 114 -18.89 -42.76 -3.53
C ASN A 114 -19.70 -43.37 -4.71
N PRO A 115 -20.98 -43.02 -5.03
CA PRO A 115 -21.31 -41.67 -5.51
C PRO A 115 -22.73 -41.09 -5.22
N ALA A 116 -22.81 -39.77 -5.43
CA ALA A 116 -23.97 -39.00 -5.89
C ALA A 116 -25.18 -38.71 -4.95
N SER A 117 -25.34 -37.42 -4.62
CA SER A 117 -26.46 -36.65 -5.18
C SER A 117 -26.17 -35.13 -5.22
N ALA A 118 -26.93 -34.42 -6.05
CA ALA A 118 -26.85 -32.99 -6.39
C ALA A 118 -26.89 -32.01 -5.19
N GLY A 119 -26.44 -30.75 -5.32
CA GLY A 119 -25.84 -30.07 -6.48
C GLY A 119 -25.87 -28.53 -6.37
N SER A 120 -25.52 -27.86 -7.47
CA SER A 120 -25.54 -26.40 -7.71
C SER A 120 -24.50 -25.53 -6.99
N ALA A 121 -23.93 -24.60 -7.75
CA ALA A 121 -22.89 -23.65 -7.35
C ALA A 121 -23.43 -22.18 -7.48
N PRO A 122 -22.63 -21.09 -7.58
CA PRO A 122 -22.84 -19.81 -6.86
C PRO A 122 -23.42 -18.72 -7.82
N PRO A 123 -23.20 -17.36 -7.74
CA PRO A 123 -22.44 -16.50 -6.79
C PRO A 123 -23.04 -15.09 -6.46
N LEU A 124 -22.25 -14.22 -5.78
CA LEU A 124 -22.27 -12.72 -5.70
C LEU A 124 -23.38 -11.97 -4.90
N ALA A 125 -22.98 -11.14 -3.91
CA ALA A 125 -23.25 -9.69 -3.78
C ALA A 125 -22.84 -9.08 -2.40
N ASP A 126 -22.37 -7.82 -2.40
CA ASP A 126 -22.05 -6.87 -1.29
C ASP A 126 -22.83 -5.54 -1.61
N PRO A 127 -22.90 -4.41 -0.82
CA PRO A 127 -22.31 -4.10 0.51
C PRO A 127 -23.14 -3.19 1.50
N GLN A 128 -22.55 -2.95 2.71
CA GLN A 128 -22.65 -1.73 3.59
C GLN A 128 -23.99 -1.32 4.29
N PRO A 129 -23.99 -0.38 5.28
CA PRO A 129 -22.94 0.03 6.26
C PRO A 129 -23.44 0.28 7.72
N GLU A 130 -22.55 0.19 8.73
CA GLU A 130 -22.66 0.98 9.98
C GLU A 130 -21.30 1.52 10.44
N GLN A 131 -21.29 2.70 11.07
CA GLN A 131 -20.10 3.51 11.38
C GLN A 131 -19.86 3.62 12.90
N LEU A 132 -18.59 3.64 13.33
CA LEU A 132 -18.20 4.23 14.63
C LEU A 132 -16.86 5.00 14.53
N PRO A 133 -16.61 5.99 15.42
CA PRO A 133 -15.77 7.15 15.07
C PRO A 133 -14.34 7.18 15.64
N LEU A 134 -13.50 7.93 14.92
CA LEU A 134 -12.26 8.63 15.28
C LEU A 134 -11.57 8.30 16.64
N ALA A 135 -10.28 7.92 16.59
CA ALA A 135 -9.17 8.89 16.67
C ALA A 135 -7.79 8.23 16.81
N SER A 136 -6.84 8.53 15.91
CA SER A 136 -5.40 8.48 16.24
C SER A 136 -4.55 9.31 15.28
N GLY A 137 -4.20 10.52 15.70
CA GLY A 137 -2.80 10.85 16.04
C GLY A 137 -1.72 10.89 14.96
N ALA A 138 -1.95 10.45 13.72
CA ALA A 138 -0.97 10.63 12.66
C ALA A 138 -0.94 12.10 12.21
N LYS A 139 0.20 12.77 12.35
CA LYS A 139 0.49 14.06 11.70
C LYS A 139 0.62 13.81 10.19
N SER A 140 -0.52 13.62 9.55
CA SER A 140 -0.62 13.25 8.14
C SER A 140 0.01 14.31 7.25
N VAL A 141 0.60 13.86 6.14
CA VAL A 141 1.13 14.72 5.07
C VAL A 141 0.04 15.65 4.49
N ASN A 142 -1.26 15.38 4.77
CA ASN A 142 -2.37 16.34 4.61
C ASN A 142 -2.13 17.74 5.20
N ALA A 143 -1.29 17.89 6.23
CA ALA A 143 -1.06 19.19 6.87
C ALA A 143 -0.44 20.25 5.93
N ARG A 144 0.23 19.82 4.86
CA ARG A 144 0.78 20.71 3.80
C ARG A 144 -0.29 21.21 2.82
N TYR A 145 -1.53 20.70 2.94
CA TYR A 145 -2.60 20.79 1.94
C TYR A 145 -3.93 21.30 2.51
N ALA A 146 -3.91 21.94 3.67
CA ALA A 146 -5.11 22.32 4.43
C ALA A 146 -6.08 23.29 3.70
N GLY A 147 -5.68 23.86 2.56
CA GLY A 147 -6.51 24.76 1.76
C GLY A 147 -7.57 24.08 0.87
N LEU A 148 -7.43 22.79 0.54
CA LEU A 148 -8.42 22.05 -0.26
C LEU A 148 -8.39 20.56 0.13
N LYS A 149 -9.51 20.00 0.61
CA LYS A 149 -9.63 18.59 1.02
C LYS A 149 -9.70 17.63 -0.18
N VAL A 150 -8.65 17.61 -1.00
CA VAL A 150 -8.50 16.64 -2.09
C VAL A 150 -8.23 15.25 -1.49
N GLY A 151 -9.04 14.26 -1.84
CA GLY A 151 -8.76 12.86 -1.51
C GLY A 151 -7.47 12.39 -2.18
N LEU A 152 -6.66 11.57 -1.49
CA LEU A 152 -5.38 11.11 -2.04
C LEU A 152 -5.54 10.38 -3.39
N ASN A 153 -6.58 9.56 -3.52
CA ASN A 153 -6.91 8.87 -4.76
C ASN A 153 -7.29 9.85 -5.90
N ASP A 154 -8.01 10.91 -5.56
CA ASP A 154 -8.44 11.92 -6.53
C ASP A 154 -7.26 12.78 -6.98
N ARG A 155 -6.34 13.16 -6.08
CA ARG A 155 -5.06 13.78 -6.49
C ARG A 155 -4.34 12.92 -7.51
N VAL A 156 -4.12 11.64 -7.22
CA VAL A 156 -3.35 10.76 -8.11
C VAL A 156 -4.04 10.64 -9.48
N ALA A 157 -5.37 10.64 -9.53
CA ALA A 157 -6.13 10.71 -10.77
C ALA A 157 -5.96 12.06 -11.50
N PHE A 158 -6.06 13.20 -10.79
CA PHE A 158 -5.90 14.54 -11.37
C PHE A 158 -4.50 14.74 -11.92
N VAL A 159 -3.45 14.48 -11.15
CA VAL A 159 -2.04 14.60 -11.59
C VAL A 159 -1.80 13.76 -12.85
N LYS A 160 -2.24 12.50 -12.84
CA LYS A 160 -2.01 11.55 -13.96
C LYS A 160 -2.84 11.83 -15.22
N HIS A 161 -3.98 12.52 -15.12
CA HIS A 161 -4.93 12.67 -16.23
C HIS A 161 -5.24 14.09 -16.66
N LEU A 162 -5.02 15.08 -15.79
CA LEU A 162 -5.20 16.51 -16.08
C LEU A 162 -3.85 17.23 -16.23
N PHE A 163 -2.78 16.73 -15.60
CA PHE A 163 -1.44 17.34 -15.57
C PHE A 163 -0.34 16.41 -16.12
N HIS A 164 -0.71 15.35 -16.86
CA HIS A 164 0.22 14.39 -17.50
C HIS A 164 1.24 13.66 -16.60
N GLY A 165 1.14 13.80 -15.26
CA GLY A 165 2.11 13.29 -14.29
C GLY A 165 2.85 14.37 -13.49
N GLU A 166 2.72 15.64 -13.87
CA GLU A 166 3.37 16.77 -13.19
C GLU A 166 2.63 17.13 -11.88
N ASP A 167 3.13 16.62 -10.75
CA ASP A 167 2.59 16.92 -9.41
C ASP A 167 2.86 18.39 -9.01
N ASP A 168 3.92 19.02 -9.53
CA ASP A 168 4.28 20.42 -9.22
C ASP A 168 3.27 21.42 -9.81
N ASP A 169 2.84 21.24 -11.06
CA ASP A 169 1.80 22.08 -11.67
C ASP A 169 0.44 21.88 -11.01
N PHE A 170 0.07 20.63 -10.65
CA PHE A 170 -1.12 20.38 -9.83
C PHE A 170 -1.03 21.09 -8.47
N GLN A 171 0.11 20.99 -7.79
CA GLN A 171 0.39 21.64 -6.50
C GLN A 171 0.27 23.17 -6.62
N ARG A 172 0.81 23.76 -7.71
CA ARG A 172 0.76 25.19 -8.02
C ARG A 172 -0.65 25.67 -8.34
N VAL A 173 -1.40 24.95 -9.17
CA VAL A 173 -2.81 25.24 -9.50
C VAL A 173 -3.69 25.14 -8.25
N VAL A 174 -3.54 24.09 -7.44
CA VAL A 174 -4.29 23.97 -6.18
C VAL A 174 -3.92 25.07 -5.17
N ALA A 175 -2.66 25.51 -5.11
CA ALA A 175 -2.25 26.62 -4.28
C ALA A 175 -2.87 27.96 -4.74
N ALA A 176 -2.88 28.22 -6.06
CA ALA A 176 -3.52 29.41 -6.63
C ALA A 176 -5.04 29.41 -6.38
N LEU A 177 -5.73 28.31 -6.70
CA LEU A 177 -7.16 28.13 -6.41
C LEU A 177 -7.48 28.23 -4.91
N ALA A 178 -6.55 27.85 -4.03
CA ALA A 178 -6.73 28.01 -2.59
C ALA A 178 -6.61 29.47 -2.09
N THR A 179 -6.04 30.38 -2.89
CA THR A 179 -6.00 31.83 -2.62
C THR A 179 -7.16 32.62 -3.22
N MET A 180 -7.95 32.01 -4.11
CA MET A 180 -9.09 32.67 -4.77
C MET A 180 -10.35 32.63 -3.90
N GLU A 181 -11.12 33.71 -3.95
CA GLU A 181 -12.31 33.92 -3.09
C GLU A 181 -13.64 33.83 -3.86
N SER A 182 -13.60 33.75 -5.20
CA SER A 182 -14.78 33.69 -6.07
C SER A 182 -14.71 32.56 -7.09
N LYS A 183 -15.86 31.90 -7.31
CA LYS A 183 -16.04 30.88 -8.36
C LYS A 183 -15.64 31.38 -9.76
N GLN A 184 -16.01 32.62 -10.11
CA GLN A 184 -15.69 33.20 -11.42
C GLN A 184 -14.19 33.46 -11.61
N GLU A 185 -13.48 33.74 -10.53
CA GLU A 185 -12.03 33.94 -10.54
C GLU A 185 -11.31 32.61 -10.78
N CYS A 186 -11.76 31.54 -10.11
CA CYS A 186 -11.30 30.17 -10.36
C CYS A 186 -11.58 29.71 -11.81
N GLU A 187 -12.78 29.95 -12.34
CA GLU A 187 -13.12 29.65 -13.74
C GLU A 187 -12.18 30.38 -14.71
N THR A 188 -11.97 31.68 -14.51
CA THR A 188 -11.07 32.50 -15.34
C THR A 188 -9.61 32.02 -15.22
N PHE A 189 -9.16 31.60 -14.04
CA PHE A 189 -7.82 31.05 -13.84
C PHE A 189 -7.64 29.70 -14.55
N LEU A 190 -8.61 28.80 -14.42
CA LEU A 190 -8.62 27.50 -15.10
C LEU A 190 -8.58 27.67 -16.62
N GLU A 191 -9.32 28.63 -17.16
CA GLU A 191 -9.34 28.91 -18.60
C GLU A 191 -8.02 29.48 -19.13
N ASN A 192 -7.40 30.42 -18.41
CA ASN A 192 -6.17 31.06 -18.87
C ASN A 192 -4.88 30.27 -18.56
N ALA A 193 -4.82 29.54 -17.44
CA ALA A 193 -3.59 28.91 -16.94
C ALA A 193 -3.59 27.38 -16.98
N VAL A 194 -4.73 26.75 -17.30
CA VAL A 194 -4.84 25.28 -17.30
C VAL A 194 -5.37 24.74 -18.62
N TYR A 195 -6.44 25.31 -19.20
CA TYR A 195 -6.87 24.95 -20.56
C TYR A 195 -5.92 25.44 -21.65
N SER A 196 -5.06 26.43 -21.37
CA SER A 196 -4.00 26.85 -22.31
C SER A 196 -2.82 25.87 -22.38
N ASP A 197 -2.55 25.11 -21.32
CA ASP A 197 -1.39 24.23 -21.20
C ASP A 197 -1.77 22.74 -21.23
N TYR A 198 -3.01 22.38 -20.89
CA TYR A 198 -3.47 21.00 -20.77
C TYR A 198 -4.83 20.75 -21.43
N ASP A 199 -4.89 19.76 -22.34
CA ASP A 199 -6.12 19.40 -23.05
C ASP A 199 -6.97 18.40 -22.25
N TRP A 200 -7.84 18.94 -21.39
CA TRP A 200 -8.74 18.17 -20.52
C TRP A 200 -9.82 17.39 -21.29
N SER A 201 -9.96 17.61 -22.60
CA SER A 201 -10.90 16.89 -23.47
C SER A 201 -10.66 15.37 -23.49
N GLN A 202 -9.45 14.91 -23.16
CA GLN A 202 -9.12 13.48 -23.07
C GLN A 202 -9.88 12.74 -21.96
N LYS A 203 -10.25 13.43 -20.86
CA LYS A 203 -10.99 12.84 -19.72
C LYS A 203 -11.93 13.84 -19.05
N PRO A 204 -13.08 14.17 -19.67
CA PRO A 204 -14.04 15.13 -19.11
C PRO A 204 -14.55 14.72 -17.73
N GLU A 205 -14.75 13.42 -17.47
CA GLU A 205 -15.19 12.90 -16.15
C GLU A 205 -14.24 13.28 -15.00
N ILE A 206 -12.92 13.35 -15.27
CA ILE A 206 -11.92 13.69 -14.27
C ILE A 206 -11.85 15.21 -14.08
N ALA A 207 -11.99 15.97 -15.17
CA ALA A 207 -12.10 17.43 -15.14
C ALA A 207 -13.35 17.90 -14.38
N GLU A 208 -14.51 17.28 -14.63
CA GLU A 208 -15.77 17.57 -13.95
C GLU A 208 -15.68 17.31 -12.44
N ARG A 209 -15.05 16.19 -12.02
CA ARG A 209 -14.78 15.92 -10.60
C ARG A 209 -13.80 16.92 -9.97
N PHE A 210 -12.83 17.42 -10.73
CA PHE A 210 -11.92 18.48 -10.26
C PHE A 210 -12.68 19.81 -10.07
N LEU A 211 -13.46 20.22 -11.07
CA LEU A 211 -14.29 21.43 -11.03
C LEU A 211 -15.31 21.38 -9.88
N ALA A 212 -16.01 20.25 -9.70
CA ALA A 212 -16.93 20.05 -8.58
C ALA A 212 -16.24 20.21 -7.21
N LEU A 213 -15.01 19.73 -7.06
CA LEU A 213 -14.23 19.89 -5.83
C LEU A 213 -13.77 21.35 -5.58
N VAL A 214 -13.46 22.09 -6.65
CA VAL A 214 -13.16 23.52 -6.58
C VAL A 214 -14.41 24.32 -6.20
N TYR A 215 -15.57 24.02 -6.80
CA TYR A 215 -16.82 24.72 -6.52
C TYR A 215 -17.41 24.40 -5.13
N ALA A 216 -17.25 23.17 -4.64
CA ALA A 216 -17.65 22.77 -3.28
C ALA A 216 -16.89 23.48 -2.14
N ARG A 217 -15.94 24.38 -2.47
CA ARG A 217 -15.26 25.30 -1.54
C ARG A 217 -15.92 26.68 -1.48
N PHE A 218 -16.88 26.97 -2.36
CA PHE A 218 -17.60 28.24 -2.47
C PHE A 218 -19.13 28.11 -2.22
N GLU A 219 -19.63 26.89 -1.98
CA GLU A 219 -20.95 26.60 -1.37
C GLU A 219 -20.87 26.61 0.17
#